data_AF-A0A4Y9J986-F1
#
_entry.id   AF-A0A4Y9J986-F1
#
_cell.length_a   1.000
_cell.length_b   1.000
_cell.length_c   1.000
_cell.angle_alpha   90.00
_cell.angle_beta   90.00
_cell.angle_gamma   90.00
#
_symmetry.space_group_name_H-M   'P 1'
#
loop_
_entity.id
_entity.type
_entity.pdbx_description
1 polymer ?
#
loop_
_entity_poly.entity_id
_entity_poly.type
_entity_poly.pdbx_seq_one_letter_code
_entity_poly.pdbx_strand_id
1 'polypeptide(L)'
;MTKAEANQMMDYCYVHLMVMKHYYEKTREFELDIIEKANLEQIDELLSAIQNGIDRGYLIDMEVTCINDDATQLWEEVSQIFSKTK
;
A
#
# COMPACT_ATOMS: atom_id res chain seq x y z
N MET A 1 -20.99 3.19 0.44
CA MET A 1 -20.07 4.26 0.89
C MET A 1 -20.36 5.50 0.06
N THR A 2 -20.12 6.70 0.57
CA THR A 2 -20.21 7.92 -0.25
C THR A 2 -18.94 8.09 -1.09
N LYS A 3 -19.03 8.79 -2.22
CA LYS A 3 -17.84 9.08 -3.06
C LYS A 3 -16.74 9.81 -2.28
N ALA A 4 -17.11 10.68 -1.33
CA ALA A 4 -16.14 11.40 -0.50
C ALA A 4 -15.40 10.46 0.47
N GLU A 5 -16.12 9.56 1.14
CA GLU A 5 -15.52 8.54 2.02
C GLU A 5 -14.60 7.60 1.23
N ALA A 6 -15.03 7.17 0.04
CA ALA A 6 -14.24 6.32 -0.84
C ALA A 6 -12.91 7.00 -1.21
N ASN A 7 -12.96 8.27 -1.62
CA ASN A 7 -11.77 9.03 -1.96
C ASN A 7 -10.83 9.19 -0.76
N GLN A 8 -11.35 9.52 0.42
CA GLN A 8 -10.54 9.64 1.64
C GLN A 8 -9.85 8.32 2.01
N MET A 9 -10.54 7.20 1.86
CA MET A 9 -9.97 5.87 2.10
C MET A 9 -8.84 5.57 1.12
N MET A 10 -9.02 5.89 -0.16
CA MET A 10 -7.99 5.71 -1.17
C MET A 10 -6.76 6.61 -0.94
N ASP A 11 -6.97 7.87 -0.56
CA ASP A 11 -5.89 8.81 -0.24
C ASP A 11 -5.04 8.26 0.92
N TYR A 12 -5.69 7.72 1.96
CA TYR A 12 -5.00 7.10 3.09
C TYR A 12 -4.19 5.88 2.67
N CYS A 13 -4.80 4.97 1.89
CA CYS A 13 -4.11 3.79 1.37
C CYS A 13 -2.89 4.16 0.54
N TYR A 14 -3.04 5.14 -0.35
CA TYR A 14 -1.95 5.60 -1.21
C TYR A 14 -0.77 6.13 -0.40
N VAL A 15 -1.01 6.97 0.60
CA VAL A 15 0.04 7.49 1.48
C VAL A 15 0.76 6.36 2.21
N HIS A 16 0.02 5.41 2.76
CA HIS A 16 0.60 4.26 3.48
C HIS A 16 1.47 3.39 2.58
N LEU A 17 0.98 3.05 1.39
CA LEU A 17 1.70 2.26 0.40
C LEU A 17 2.99 2.98 -0.04
N MET A 18 2.93 4.28 -0.28
CA MET A 18 4.12 5.08 -0.64
C MET A 18 5.17 5.11 0.48
N VAL A 19 4.76 5.19 1.75
CA VAL A 19 5.68 5.14 2.89
C VAL A 19 6.35 3.76 2.99
N MET A 20 5.58 2.68 2.84
CA MET A 20 6.13 1.32 2.86
C MET A 20 7.09 1.08 1.68
N LYS A 21 6.71 1.50 0.47
CA LYS A 21 7.57 1.42 -0.71
C LYS A 21 8.92 2.12 -0.47
N HIS A 22 8.87 3.35 0.04
CA HIS A 22 10.09 4.10 0.33
C HIS A 22 11.00 3.39 1.34
N TYR A 23 10.44 2.69 2.33
CA TYR A 23 11.24 1.91 3.27
C TYR A 23 12.02 0.78 2.59
N TYR A 24 11.39 0.08 1.65
CA TYR A 24 12.03 -1.01 0.91
C TYR A 24 13.03 -0.51 -0.14
N GLU A 25 12.74 0.61 -0.80
CA GLU A 25 13.61 1.19 -1.84
C GLU A 25 14.76 2.05 -1.31
N LYS A 26 14.73 2.45 -0.04
CA LYS A 26 15.84 3.14 0.62
C LYS A 26 17.15 2.38 0.38
N THR A 27 18.25 3.11 0.18
CA THR A 27 19.58 2.51 0.11
C THR A 27 19.90 1.76 1.41
N ARG A 28 20.07 0.44 1.30
CA ARG A 28 20.43 -0.46 2.39
C ARG A 28 21.81 -1.05 2.13
N GLU A 29 22.50 -1.45 3.20
CA GLU A 29 23.78 -2.15 3.12
C GLU A 29 23.60 -3.57 2.55
N PHE A 30 22.41 -4.15 2.71
CA PHE A 30 22.07 -5.50 2.26
C PHE A 30 20.86 -5.47 1.31
N GLU A 31 20.81 -6.42 0.38
CA GLU A 31 19.65 -6.63 -0.48
C GLU A 31 18.41 -7.05 0.34
N LEU A 32 17.23 -6.74 -0.19
CA LEU A 32 15.96 -7.21 0.35
C LEU A 32 15.91 -8.74 0.35
N ASP A 33 15.43 -9.31 1.46
CA ASP A 33 15.16 -10.74 1.54
C ASP A 33 13.92 -11.15 0.73
N ILE A 34 13.61 -12.45 0.69
CA ILE A 34 12.50 -12.99 -0.11
C ILE A 34 11.14 -12.43 0.33
N ILE A 35 10.94 -12.26 1.65
CA ILE A 35 9.70 -11.74 2.22
C ILE A 35 9.60 -10.25 1.92
N GLU A 36 10.68 -9.50 2.11
CA GLU A 36 10.74 -8.07 1.81
C GLU A 36 10.51 -7.78 0.32
N LYS A 37 11.04 -8.61 -0.58
CA LYS A 37 10.78 -8.53 -2.03
C LYS A 37 9.32 -8.78 -2.36
N ALA A 38 8.71 -9.82 -1.79
CA ALA A 38 7.29 -10.12 -1.98
C ALA A 38 6.39 -8.97 -1.49
N ASN A 39 6.74 -8.37 -0.34
CA ASN A 39 6.01 -7.21 0.18
C ASN A 39 6.13 -6.00 -0.77
N LEU A 40 7.32 -5.74 -1.31
CA LEU A 40 7.52 -4.66 -2.29
C LEU A 40 6.71 -4.88 -3.57
N GLU A 41 6.68 -6.10 -4.09
CA GLU A 41 5.85 -6.47 -5.24
C GLU A 41 4.35 -6.23 -4.96
N GLN A 42 3.86 -6.65 -3.80
CA GLN A 42 2.46 -6.42 -3.40
C GLN A 42 2.14 -4.92 -3.26
N ILE A 43 3.07 -4.11 -2.74
CA ILE A 43 2.91 -2.65 -2.67
C ILE A 43 2.78 -2.05 -4.07
N ASP A 44 3.62 -2.48 -5.01
CA ASP A 44 3.60 -2.00 -6.39
C ASP A 44 2.31 -2.39 -7.11
N GLU A 45 1.81 -3.61 -6.89
CA GLU A 45 0.52 -4.05 -7.42
C GLU A 45 -0.64 -3.20 -6.90
N LEU A 46 -0.68 -2.94 -5.59
CA LEU A 46 -1.72 -2.12 -4.98
C LEU A 46 -1.64 -0.67 -5.49
N LEU A 47 -0.47 -0.05 -5.53
CA LEU A 47 -0.28 1.30 -6.09
C LEU A 47 -0.73 1.38 -7.55
N SER A 48 -0.42 0.36 -8.35
CA SER A 48 -0.89 0.26 -9.74
C SER A 48 -2.41 0.15 -9.82
N ALA A 49 -3.05 -0.63 -8.94
CA ALA A 49 -4.51 -0.72 -8.88
C ALA A 49 -5.16 0.63 -8.57
N ILE A 50 -4.60 1.39 -7.60
CA ILE A 50 -5.05 2.75 -7.29
C ILE A 50 -4.93 3.66 -8.52
N GLN A 51 -3.76 3.68 -9.15
CA GLN A 51 -3.51 4.55 -10.31
C GLN A 51 -4.43 4.20 -11.48
N ASN A 52 -4.63 2.91 -11.77
CA ASN A 52 -5.56 2.46 -12.80
C ASN A 52 -7.00 2.90 -12.51
N GLY A 53 -7.42 2.88 -11.24
CA GLY A 53 -8.73 3.39 -10.82
C GLY A 53 -8.89 4.90 -11.04
N ILE A 54 -7.83 5.66 -10.73
CA ILE A 54 -7.77 7.11 -11.00
C ILE A 54 -7.86 7.38 -12.50
N ASP A 55 -7.08 6.66 -13.31
CA ASP A 55 -7.04 6.83 -14.76
C ASP A 55 -8.37 6.48 -15.44
N ARG A 56 -9.11 5.51 -14.89
CA ARG A 56 -10.49 5.17 -15.30
C ARG A 56 -11.52 6.22 -14.87
N GLY A 57 -11.16 7.12 -13.95
CA GLY A 57 -12.01 8.18 -13.40
C GLY A 57 -12.98 7.72 -12.29
N TYR A 58 -12.95 6.44 -11.92
CA TYR A 58 -13.70 5.90 -10.79
C TYR A 58 -13.15 4.55 -10.32
N LEU A 59 -13.30 4.28 -9.02
CA LEU A 59 -13.22 2.97 -8.38
C LEU A 59 -14.61 2.64 -7.81
N ILE A 60 -15.06 1.40 -7.92
CA ILE A 60 -16.31 0.98 -7.26
C ILE A 60 -16.06 0.69 -5.78
N ASP A 61 -17.10 0.79 -4.95
CA ASP A 61 -17.02 0.56 -3.50
C ASP A 61 -16.30 -0.75 -3.13
N MET A 62 -16.53 -1.82 -3.90
CA MET A 62 -15.88 -3.12 -3.69
C MET A 62 -14.36 -3.06 -3.95
N GLU A 63 -13.92 -2.39 -5.02
CA GLU A 63 -12.49 -2.23 -5.32
C GLU A 63 -11.79 -1.42 -4.23
N VAL A 64 -12.42 -0.33 -3.78
CA VAL A 64 -11.90 0.51 -2.68
C VAL A 64 -11.77 -0.30 -1.39
N THR A 65 -12.78 -1.11 -1.06
CA THR A 65 -12.76 -1.94 0.16
C THR A 65 -11.65 -2.99 0.07
N CYS A 66 -11.52 -3.69 -1.06
CA CYS A 66 -10.46 -4.68 -1.24
C CYS A 66 -9.06 -4.05 -1.14
N ILE A 67 -8.81 -2.92 -1.81
CA ILE A 67 -7.52 -2.22 -1.73
C ILE A 67 -7.23 -1.79 -0.29
N ASN A 68 -8.22 -1.28 0.43
CA ASN A 68 -8.06 -0.87 1.81
C ASN A 68 -7.72 -2.03 2.74
N ASP A 69 -8.41 -3.16 2.59
CA ASP A 69 -8.19 -4.34 3.42
C ASP A 69 -6.78 -4.91 3.17
N ASP A 70 -6.38 -5.04 1.90
CA ASP A 70 -5.03 -5.52 1.52
C ASP A 70 -3.93 -4.58 2.01
N ALA A 71 -4.10 -3.26 1.83
CA ALA A 71 -3.14 -2.26 2.28
C ALA A 71 -3.04 -2.21 3.82
N THR A 72 -4.15 -2.41 4.52
CA THR A 72 -4.19 -2.44 5.99
C THR A 72 -3.48 -3.67 6.52
N GLN A 73 -3.78 -4.86 5.97
CA GLN A 73 -3.11 -6.09 6.36
C GLN A 73 -1.59 -5.98 6.15
N LEU A 74 -1.16 -5.50 4.98
CA LEU A 74 0.25 -5.33 4.69
C LEU A 74 0.91 -4.33 5.65
N TRP A 75 0.23 -3.23 5.98
CA TRP A 75 0.72 -2.27 6.95
C TRP A 75 0.89 -2.88 8.36
N GLU A 76 -0.04 -3.72 8.82
CA GLU A 76 0.07 -4.42 10.11
C GLU A 76 1.29 -5.35 10.15
N GLU A 77 1.59 -6.04 9.05
CA GLU A 77 2.75 -6.92 8.94
C GLU A 77 4.07 -6.12 8.94
N VAL A 78 4.14 -5.04 8.14
CA VAL A 78 5.36 -4.23 8.00
C VAL A 78 5.60 -3.33 9.22
N SER A 79 4.55 -2.81 9.86
CA SER A 79 4.68 -1.91 11.02
C SER A 79 5.27 -2.57 12.26
N GLN A 80 5.11 -3.88 12.41
CA GLN A 80 5.81 -4.66 13.43
C GLN A 80 7.33 -4.69 13.22
N ILE A 81 7.78 -4.57 11.96
CA ILE A 81 9.21 -4.49 11.61
C ILE A 81 9.74 -3.08 11.93
N PHE A 82 8.97 -2.03 11.61
CA PHE A 82 9.31 -0.64 11.95
C PHE A 82 9.50 -0.43 13.45
N SER A 83 8.65 -1.03 14.28
CA SER A 83 8.68 -0.87 15.74
C SER A 83 9.85 -1.58 16.43
N LYS A 84 10.40 -2.64 15.84
CA LYS A 84 11.58 -3.36 16.38
C LYS A 84 12.91 -2.69 16.10
N THR A 85 12.95 -1.67 15.23
CA THR A 85 14.19 -0.98 14.84
C THR A 85 14.47 0.24 15.73
N LYS A 86 13.93 0.27 16.95
CA LYS A 86 14.02 1.40 17.88
C LYS A 86 14.76 1.05 19.16
#